data_AF-A0A7K7GAN8-F1
#
_entry.id   AF-A0A7K7GAN8-F1
#
_cell.length_a   1.000
_cell.length_b   1.000
_cell.length_c   1.000
_cell.angle_alpha   90.00
_cell.angle_beta   90.00
_cell.angle_gamma   90.00
#
_symmetry.space_group_name_H-M   'P 1'
#
loop_
_entity.id
_entity.type
_entity.pdbx_description
1 polymer ?
#
loop_
_entity_poly.entity_id
_entity_poly.type
_entity_poly.pdbx_seq_one_letter_code
_entity_poly.pdbx_strand_id
1 'polypeptide(L)' 'RPWECPECGKRFLSRTKLLRHERVHREERPLPCPHCGKGFKDNSTVTAHRRIHSRERPHECPECGKSFSQSSTMTRHQR' A
#
# COMPACT_ATOMS: atom_id res chain seq x y z
N ARG A 1 -0.42 -5.30 21.63
CA ARG A 1 0.45 -5.53 20.44
C ARG A 1 1.70 -6.28 20.93
N PRO A 2 1.72 -7.63 20.84
CA PRO A 2 2.78 -8.46 21.44
C PRO A 2 4.10 -8.45 20.66
N TRP A 3 4.05 -8.11 19.38
CA TRP A 3 5.19 -8.23 18.47
C TRP A 3 5.89 -6.88 18.33
N GLU A 4 7.13 -6.76 18.79
CA GLU A 4 7.89 -5.52 18.76
C GLU A 4 9.02 -5.60 17.72
N CYS A 5 9.23 -4.50 17.00
CA CYS A 5 10.34 -4.37 16.07
C CYS A 5 11.61 -3.99 16.83
N PRO A 6 12.69 -4.79 16.75
CA PRO A 6 13.93 -4.49 17.49
C PRO A 6 14.65 -3.24 16.97
N GLU A 7 14.48 -2.89 15.69
CA GLU A 7 15.16 -1.74 15.05
C GLU A 7 14.53 -0.38 15.44
N CYS A 8 13.23 -0.33 15.75
CA CYS A 8 12.54 0.94 15.98
C CYS A 8 11.48 0.93 17.10
N GLY A 9 11.37 -0.16 17.86
CA GLY A 9 10.43 -0.30 18.98
C GLY A 9 8.94 -0.33 18.58
N LYS A 10 8.61 -0.32 17.29
CA LYS A 10 7.21 -0.34 16.83
C LYS A 10 6.54 -1.66 17.16
N ARG A 11 5.36 -1.58 17.77
CA ARG A 11 4.57 -2.75 18.16
C ARG A 11 3.50 -3.09 17.11
N PHE A 12 3.26 -4.37 16.89
CA PHE A 12 2.32 -4.94 15.94
C PHE A 12 1.39 -5.96 16.59
N LEU A 13 0.21 -6.14 15.98
CA LEU A 13 -0.81 -7.08 16.48
C LEU A 13 -0.50 -8.53 16.11
N SER A 14 0.30 -8.78 15.06
CA SER A 14 0.65 -10.12 14.61
C SER A 14 2.09 -10.20 14.11
N ARG A 15 2.67 -11.40 14.19
CA ARG A 15 4.02 -11.69 13.69
C ARG A 15 4.17 -11.38 12.21
N THR A 16 3.18 -11.72 11.39
CA THR A 16 3.18 -11.41 9.94
C THR A 16 3.25 -9.91 9.65
N LYS A 17 2.60 -9.08 10.48
CA LYS A 17 2.68 -7.61 10.34
C LYS A 17 4.06 -7.08 10.73
N LEU A 18 4.68 -7.65 11.76
CA LEU A 18 6.06 -7.35 12.15
C LEU A 18 7.04 -7.74 11.03
N LEU A 19 7.01 -8.98 10.54
CA LEU A 19 7.90 -9.45 9.46
C LEU A 19 7.78 -8.60 8.19
N ARG A 20 6.56 -8.18 7.83
CA ARG A 20 6.34 -7.26 6.70
C ARG A 20 6.91 -5.87 6.97
N HIS A 21 6.87 -5.41 8.22
CA HIS A 21 7.44 -4.12 8.60
C HIS A 21 8.96 -4.15 8.57
N GLU A 22 9.60 -5.25 9.00
CA GLU A 22 11.06 -5.39 8.99
C GLU A 22 11.67 -5.23 7.59
N ARG A 23 10.93 -5.56 6.52
CA ARG A 23 11.34 -5.29 5.13
C ARG A 23 11.62 -3.80 4.85
N VAL A 24 11.00 -2.90 5.61
CA VAL A 24 11.23 -1.45 5.47
C VAL A 24 12.63 -1.07 5.92
N HIS A 25 13.18 -1.76 6.93
CA HIS A 25 14.53 -1.48 7.44
C HIS A 25 15.63 -1.98 6.51
N ARG A 26 15.36 -3.03 5.74
CA ARG A 26 16.33 -3.62 4.80
C ARG A 26 16.28 -3.00 3.39
N GLU A 27 15.40 -2.01 3.18
CA GLU A 27 15.02 -1.51 1.85
C GLU A 27 14.61 -2.62 0.85
N GLU A 28 14.35 -3.83 1.36
CA GLU A 28 14.00 -4.99 0.57
C GLU A 28 12.62 -4.77 -0.02
N ARG A 29 12.62 -4.55 -1.34
CA ARG A 29 11.43 -4.37 -2.13
C ARG A 29 11.33 -5.51 -3.14
N PRO A 30 11.00 -6.74 -2.67
CA PRO A 30 11.02 -7.94 -3.49
C PRO A 30 10.00 -7.92 -4.63
N LEU A 31 9.07 -6.96 -4.61
CA LEU A 31 8.02 -6.85 -5.60
C LEU A 31 8.23 -5.59 -6.46
N PRO A 32 9.00 -5.70 -7.56
CA PRO A 32 9.17 -4.60 -8.50
C PRO A 32 7.93 -4.40 -9.37
N CYS A 33 7.64 -3.15 -9.70
CA CYS A 33 6.68 -2.82 -10.73
C CYS A 33 7.26 -3.17 -12.10
N PRO A 34 6.56 -3.96 -12.94
CA PRO A 34 7.08 -4.35 -14.26
C PRO A 34 7.19 -3.18 -15.24
N HIS A 35 6.49 -2.06 -15.00
CA HIS A 35 6.50 -0.91 -15.91
C HIS A 35 7.63 0.09 -15.63
N CYS A 36 8.04 0.25 -14.37
CA CYS A 36 8.99 1.29 -13.97
C CYS A 36 10.10 0.81 -13.02
N GLY A 37 10.17 -0.48 -12.70
CA GLY A 37 11.17 -1.07 -11.81
C GLY A 37 11.02 -0.68 -10.33
N LYS A 38 10.07 0.21 -9.98
CA LYS A 38 9.88 0.65 -8.60
C LYS A 38 9.50 -0.52 -7.70
N GLY A 39 10.29 -0.73 -6.65
CA GLY A 39 10.06 -1.81 -5.69
C GLY A 39 9.02 -1.49 -4.60
N PHE A 40 8.28 -2.51 -4.19
CA PHE A 40 7.28 -2.46 -3.12
C PHE A 40 7.40 -3.63 -2.13
N LYS A 41 6.81 -3.45 -0.94
CA LYS A 41 6.88 -4.40 0.19
C LYS A 41 5.79 -5.48 0.16
N ASP A 42 4.68 -5.23 -0.53
CA ASP A 42 3.52 -6.12 -0.60
C ASP A 42 2.80 -6.04 -1.96
N ASN A 43 2.07 -7.10 -2.32
CA ASN A 43 1.44 -7.20 -3.64
C ASN A 43 0.28 -6.20 -3.80
N SER A 44 -0.45 -5.92 -2.71
CA SER A 44 -1.54 -4.94 -2.71
C SER A 44 -1.07 -3.53 -3.12
N THR A 45 0.11 -3.11 -2.65
CA THR A 45 0.69 -1.81 -3.00
C THR A 45 1.21 -1.78 -4.42
N VAL A 46 1.76 -2.88 -4.95
CA VAL A 46 2.11 -3.00 -6.38
C VAL A 46 0.87 -2.87 -7.25
N THR A 47 -0.19 -3.63 -6.97
CA THR A 47 -1.43 -3.60 -7.75
C THR A 47 -2.07 -2.21 -7.73
N ALA A 48 -2.15 -1.57 -6.57
CA ALA A 48 -2.64 -0.20 -6.47
C ALA A 48 -1.74 0.80 -7.21
N HIS A 49 -0.41 0.60 -7.19
CA HIS A 49 0.52 1.43 -7.93
C HIS A 49 0.36 1.27 -9.45
N ARG A 50 0.12 0.05 -9.95
CA ARG A 50 -0.07 -0.22 -11.38
C ARG A 50 -1.22 0.57 -11.99
N ARG A 51 -2.25 0.90 -11.20
CA ARG A 51 -3.37 1.77 -11.63
C ARG A 51 -2.93 3.17 -12.05
N ILE A 52 -1.79 3.65 -11.57
CA ILE A 52 -1.22 4.94 -11.98
C ILE A 52 -0.74 4.87 -13.43
N HIS A 53 -0.18 3.73 -13.84
CA HIS A 53 0.29 3.50 -15.21
C HIS A 53 -0.88 3.30 -16.18
N SER A 54 -1.92 2.56 -15.78
CA SER A 54 -3.12 2.35 -16.61
C SER A 54 -4.12 3.50 -16.58
N ARG A 55 -3.92 4.50 -15.70
CA ARG A 55 -4.90 5.57 -15.38
C ARG A 55 -6.27 5.03 -14.96
N GLU A 56 -6.34 3.79 -14.49
CA GLU A 56 -7.56 3.14 -14.03
C GLU A 56 -8.02 3.77 -12.71
N ARG A 57 -9.28 4.22 -12.68
CA ARG A 57 -9.89 4.86 -11.51
C ARG A 57 -11.25 4.20 -11.23
N PRO A 58 -11.26 2.98 -10.68
CA PRO A 58 -12.47 2.17 -10.56
C PRO A 58 -13.42 2.64 -9.44
N HIS A 59 -13.02 3.64 -8.65
CA HIS A 59 -13.81 4.12 -7.52
C HIS A 59 -14.37 5.50 -7.83
N GLU A 60 -15.62 5.57 -8.28
CA GLU A 60 -16.32 6.82 -8.54
C GLU A 60 -17.08 7.33 -7.32
N CYS A 61 -17.04 8.64 -7.10
CA CYS A 61 -17.88 9.31 -6.12
C CYS A 61 -19.27 9.57 -6.73
N PRO A 62 -20.35 9.00 -6.17
CA PRO A 62 -21.71 9.15 -6.71
C PRO A 62 -22.23 10.59 -6.64
N GLU A 63 -21.73 11.40 -5.70
CA GLU A 63 -22.20 12.78 -5.50
C GLU A 63 -21.63 13.76 -6.54
N CYS A 64 -20.42 13.53 -7.05
CA CYS A 64 -19.74 14.48 -7.92
C CYS A 64 -19.08 13.89 -9.17
N GLY A 65 -19.24 12.58 -9.41
CA GLY A 65 -18.66 11.86 -10.55
C GLY A 65 -17.14 11.76 -10.55
N LYS A 66 -16.45 12.21 -9.49
CA LYS A 66 -14.98 12.12 -9.42
C LYS A 66 -14.55 10.68 -9.20
N SER A 67 -13.74 10.17 -10.13
CA SER A 67 -13.15 8.84 -10.06
C SER A 67 -11.80 8.85 -9.31
N PHE A 68 -11.46 7.76 -8.62
CA PHE A 68 -10.24 7.58 -7.83
C PHE A 68 -9.61 6.20 -8.06
N SER A 69 -8.28 6.12 -7.98
CA SER A 69 -7.53 4.86 -8.15
C SER A 69 -7.53 3.95 -6.92
N GLN A 70 -7.89 4.47 -5.74
CA GLN A 70 -7.94 3.75 -4.47
C GLN A 70 -9.24 4.05 -3.71
N SER A 71 -9.86 3.00 -3.17
CA SER A 71 -11.11 3.10 -2.39
C SER A 71 -10.95 3.98 -1.16
N SER A 72 -9.84 3.84 -0.43
CA SER A 72 -9.54 4.66 0.75
C SER A 72 -9.48 6.16 0.44
N THR A 73 -9.02 6.53 -0.76
CA THR A 73 -8.96 7.93 -1.19
C THR A 73 -10.35 8.46 -1.52
N MET A 74 -11.18 7.64 -2.19
CA MET A 74 -12.58 7.96 -2.47
C MET A 74 -13.39 8.08 -1.16
N THR A 75 -13.26 7.13 -0.24
CA THR A 75 -13.96 7.18 1.07
C THR A 75 -13.55 8.39 1.88
N ARG A 76 -12.27 8.78 1.85
CA ARG A 76 -11.81 10.02 2.50
C ARG A 76 -12.36 11.27 1.84
N HIS A 77 -12.57 11.25 0.52
CA HIS A 77 -13.17 12.35 -0.21
C HIS A 77 -14.67 12.51 0.10
N GLN A 78 -15.37 11.42 0.42
CA GLN A 78 -16.80 11.44 0.78
C GLN A 78 -17.09 11.83 2.24
N ARG A 79 -16.08 11.80 3.11
CA ARG A 79 -16.21 12.23 4.51
C ARG A 79 -16.09 13.74 4.59
#